data_AF-A0A7V1JL66-F1
#
_entry.id   AF-A0A7V1JL66-F1
#
_cell.length_a   1.000
_cell.length_b   1.000
_cell.length_c   1.000
_cell.angle_alpha   90.00
_cell.angle_beta   90.00
_cell.angle_gamma   90.00
#
_symmetry.space_group_name_H-M   'P 1'
#
loop_
_entity.id
_entity.type
_entity.pdbx_description
1 polymer ?
#
loop_
_entity_poly.entity_id
_entity_poly.type
_entity_poly.pdbx_seq_one_letter_code
_entity_poly.pdbx_strand_id
1 'polypeptide(L)'
;MPDLIEHQRRHIIELLERGEDLPPDYKHLLFPPERKEYELVYAGKEREEDILAETMAVPLQPIKTFGDGEEGGWRNMLIFGDNLQAMKTLLKWKENGRLVNPDGSRGVKLVYIDPPFATKQEFRGSQDERAYQDKVAGARFVEYLRKRLILIRELLTDNGNIVVHLELV
;
A
#
# COMPACT_ATOMS: atom_id res chain seq x y z
N MET A 1 -34.10 0.18 -9.72
CA MET A 1 -34.04 -1.24 -9.35
C MET A 1 -32.95 -1.90 -10.19
N PRO A 2 -32.21 -2.88 -9.67
CA PRO A 2 -31.22 -3.61 -10.45
C PRO A 2 -31.87 -4.27 -11.68
N ASP A 3 -31.24 -4.11 -12.84
CA ASP A 3 -31.75 -4.53 -14.16
C ASP A 3 -31.48 -6.03 -14.37
N LEU A 4 -32.10 -6.86 -13.53
CA LEU A 4 -31.97 -8.32 -13.57
C LEU A 4 -33.03 -8.92 -14.50
N ILE A 5 -32.59 -9.67 -15.50
CA ILE A 5 -33.48 -10.50 -16.32
C ILE A 5 -33.99 -11.71 -15.52
N GLU A 6 -35.19 -12.18 -15.83
CA GLU A 6 -35.93 -13.18 -15.03
C GLU A 6 -35.17 -14.49 -14.75
N HIS A 7 -34.29 -14.91 -15.65
CA HIS A 7 -33.48 -16.11 -15.42
C HIS A 7 -32.35 -15.85 -14.41
N GLN A 8 -31.74 -14.65 -14.42
CA GLN A 8 -30.71 -14.27 -13.45
C GLN A 8 -31.31 -14.16 -12.05
N ARG A 9 -32.50 -13.55 -11.95
CA ARG A 9 -33.23 -13.45 -10.68
C ARG A 9 -33.51 -14.83 -10.07
N ARG A 10 -34.03 -15.78 -10.87
CA ARG A 10 -34.28 -17.15 -10.42
C ARG A 10 -32.99 -17.87 -9.99
N HIS A 11 -31.93 -17.75 -10.79
CA HIS A 11 -30.66 -18.39 -10.46
C HIS A 11 -30.05 -17.85 -9.16
N ILE A 12 -30.09 -16.53 -8.94
CA ILE A 12 -29.65 -15.91 -7.69
C ILE A 12 -30.45 -16.43 -6.49
N ILE A 13 -31.78 -16.53 -6.62
CA ILE A 13 -32.64 -17.06 -5.55
C ILE A 13 -32.27 -18.52 -5.23
N GLU A 14 -32.13 -19.37 -6.24
CA GLU A 14 -31.76 -20.78 -6.05
C GLU A 14 -30.41 -20.95 -5.34
N LEU A 15 -29.41 -20.14 -5.69
CA LEU A 15 -28.09 -20.16 -5.02
C LEU A 15 -28.20 -19.75 -3.55
N LEU A 16 -28.95 -18.69 -3.27
CA LEU A 16 -29.17 -18.20 -1.90
C LEU A 16 -29.94 -19.21 -1.04
N GLU A 17 -30.95 -19.89 -1.60
CA GLU A 17 -31.71 -20.94 -0.92
C GLU A 17 -30.85 -22.17 -0.59
N ARG A 18 -29.86 -22.48 -1.43
CA ARG A 18 -28.89 -23.56 -1.20
C ARG A 18 -27.73 -23.17 -0.29
N GLY A 19 -27.61 -21.89 0.06
CA GLY A 19 -26.49 -21.37 0.85
C GLY A 19 -25.16 -21.36 0.07
N GLU A 20 -25.22 -21.31 -1.25
CA GLU A 20 -24.04 -21.24 -2.13
C GLU A 20 -23.61 -19.78 -2.37
N ASP A 21 -22.32 -19.58 -2.65
CA ASP A 21 -21.79 -18.25 -2.98
C ASP A 21 -22.31 -17.76 -4.34
N LEU A 22 -22.57 -16.45 -4.43
CA LEU A 22 -22.96 -15.83 -5.69
C LEU A 22 -21.76 -15.67 -6.64
N PRO A 23 -21.90 -16.02 -7.93
CA PRO A 23 -20.90 -15.73 -8.94
C PRO A 23 -20.49 -14.24 -8.97
N PRO A 24 -19.19 -13.93 -9.12
CA PRO A 24 -18.69 -12.55 -9.13
C PRO A 24 -19.36 -11.64 -10.17
N ASP A 25 -19.81 -12.22 -11.29
CA ASP A 25 -20.45 -11.51 -12.40
C ASP A 25 -21.75 -10.80 -11.98
N TYR A 26 -22.42 -11.28 -10.92
CA TYR A 26 -23.64 -10.65 -10.40
C TYR A 26 -23.36 -9.40 -9.55
N LYS A 27 -22.11 -9.15 -9.13
CA LYS A 27 -21.77 -8.04 -8.24
C LYS A 27 -22.25 -6.68 -8.78
N HIS A 28 -21.98 -6.40 -10.05
CA HIS A 28 -22.34 -5.13 -10.68
C HIS A 28 -23.82 -5.03 -11.04
N LEU A 29 -24.50 -6.17 -11.20
CA LEU A 29 -25.93 -6.24 -11.45
C LEU A 29 -26.73 -5.98 -10.17
N LEU A 30 -26.29 -6.55 -9.05
CA LEU A 30 -26.93 -6.43 -7.74
C LEU A 30 -26.61 -5.10 -7.05
N PHE A 31 -25.38 -4.62 -7.22
CA PHE A 31 -24.87 -3.39 -6.62
C PHE A 31 -24.33 -2.46 -7.72
N PRO A 32 -25.22 -1.86 -8.55
CA PRO A 32 -24.79 -0.93 -9.57
C PRO A 32 -24.07 0.25 -8.89
N PRO A 33 -22.87 0.62 -9.35
CA PRO A 33 -22.08 1.66 -8.69
C PRO A 33 -22.80 3.01 -8.81
N GLU A 34 -23.05 3.69 -7.69
CA GLU A 34 -23.69 5.01 -7.65
C GLU A 34 -22.85 6.09 -8.37
N ARG A 35 -21.55 5.84 -8.56
CA ARG A 35 -20.61 6.70 -9.27
C ARG A 35 -19.70 5.87 -10.16
N LYS A 36 -19.37 6.38 -11.36
CA LYS A 36 -18.36 5.80 -12.26
C LYS A 36 -16.94 6.08 -11.73
N GLU A 37 -16.64 5.62 -10.52
CA GLU A 37 -15.30 5.69 -9.96
C GLU A 37 -14.58 4.38 -10.31
N TYR A 38 -13.47 4.49 -11.03
CA TYR A 38 -12.62 3.36 -11.34
C TYR A 38 -11.76 3.05 -10.12
N GLU A 39 -11.89 1.85 -9.58
CA GLU A 39 -11.09 1.39 -8.46
C GLU A 39 -10.23 0.19 -8.86
N LEU A 40 -8.94 0.23 -8.49
CA LEU A 40 -8.09 -0.95 -8.53
C LEU A 40 -8.41 -1.86 -7.33
N VAL A 41 -9.05 -2.99 -7.58
CA VAL A 41 -9.41 -4.00 -6.57
C VAL A 41 -8.55 -5.25 -6.77
N TYR A 42 -8.04 -5.82 -5.67
CA TYR A 42 -7.28 -7.07 -5.67
C TYR A 42 -7.40 -7.77 -4.31
N ALA A 43 -7.14 -9.08 -4.31
CA ALA A 43 -7.17 -9.88 -3.09
C ALA A 43 -6.10 -9.42 -2.09
N GLY A 44 -6.47 -9.29 -0.81
CA GLY A 44 -5.57 -8.86 0.25
C GLY A 44 -5.33 -7.34 0.31
N LYS A 45 -6.10 -6.53 -0.40
CA LYS A 45 -6.07 -5.06 -0.28
C LYS A 45 -6.58 -4.64 1.10
N GLU A 46 -5.68 -4.21 1.98
CA GLU A 46 -6.03 -3.76 3.32
C GLU A 46 -6.60 -2.33 3.32
N ARG A 47 -7.42 -2.03 4.33
CA ARG A 47 -7.92 -0.66 4.53
C ARG A 47 -6.74 0.22 4.95
N GLU A 48 -6.74 1.45 4.46
CA GLU A 48 -5.67 2.40 4.77
C GLU A 48 -5.54 2.69 6.27
N GLU A 49 -6.69 2.79 6.95
CA GLU A 49 -6.77 2.95 8.41
C GLU A 49 -6.09 1.80 9.15
N ASP A 50 -6.33 0.55 8.71
CA ASP A 50 -5.76 -0.65 9.33
C ASP A 50 -4.24 -0.67 9.11
N ILE A 51 -3.76 -0.35 7.90
CA ILE A 51 -2.32 -0.22 7.61
C ILE A 51 -1.66 0.80 8.55
N LEU A 52 -2.28 1.97 8.73
CA LEU A 52 -1.75 3.02 9.61
C LEU A 52 -1.78 2.63 11.08
N ALA A 53 -2.84 1.96 11.54
CA ALA A 53 -3.02 1.57 12.93
C ALA A 53 -2.16 0.37 13.34
N GLU A 54 -2.11 -0.67 12.50
CA GLU A 54 -1.48 -1.95 12.79
C GLU A 54 0.03 -1.96 12.52
N THR A 55 0.53 -1.06 11.67
CA THR A 55 1.98 -0.94 11.47
C THR A 55 2.64 -0.51 12.78
N MET A 56 3.48 -1.39 13.32
CA MET A 56 4.22 -1.16 14.55
C MET A 56 5.42 -0.23 14.31
N ALA A 57 5.56 0.80 15.15
CA ALA A 57 6.80 1.57 15.24
C ALA A 57 7.84 0.80 16.05
N VAL A 58 9.11 0.95 15.68
CA VAL A 58 10.25 0.30 16.34
C VAL A 58 11.21 1.35 16.88
N PRO A 59 11.85 1.13 18.05
CA PRO A 59 12.83 2.08 18.55
C PRO A 59 14.07 2.12 17.63
N LEU A 60 14.52 3.33 17.27
CA LEU A 60 15.78 3.51 16.56
C LEU A 60 16.94 3.59 17.57
N GLN A 61 17.92 2.70 17.42
CA GLN A 61 19.11 2.65 18.27
C GLN A 61 20.35 3.07 17.47
N PRO A 62 21.14 4.06 17.94
CA PRO A 62 22.40 4.42 17.29
C PRO A 62 23.40 3.27 17.37
N ILE A 63 23.83 2.76 16.21
CA ILE A 63 24.89 1.74 16.13
C ILE A 63 26.26 2.40 15.92
N LYS A 64 26.31 3.42 15.06
CA LYS A 64 27.53 4.14 14.71
C LYS A 64 27.21 5.59 14.39
N THR A 65 28.14 6.47 14.70
CA THR A 65 28.05 7.90 14.40
C THR A 65 29.32 8.36 13.71
N PHE A 66 29.17 9.24 12.73
CA PHE A 66 30.25 9.75 11.90
C PHE A 66 30.24 11.28 11.92
N GLY A 67 31.42 11.89 12.01
CA GLY A 67 31.63 13.34 11.99
C GLY A 67 31.42 14.03 13.34
N ASP A 68 32.03 15.23 13.45
CA ASP A 68 31.97 16.09 14.63
C ASP A 68 30.82 17.10 14.46
N GLY A 69 29.59 16.62 14.55
CA GLY A 69 28.40 17.48 14.57
C GLY A 69 28.16 18.08 15.95
N GLU A 70 27.49 19.22 16.02
CA GLU A 70 27.03 19.80 17.29
C GLU A 70 26.23 18.77 18.11
N GLU A 71 26.42 18.78 19.42
CA GLU A 71 25.62 17.97 20.33
C GLU A 71 24.16 18.46 20.31
N GLY A 72 23.22 17.56 20.05
CA GLY A 72 21.80 17.87 19.98
C GLY A 72 21.29 18.38 18.62
N GLY A 73 22.16 18.62 17.64
CA GLY A 73 21.78 19.00 16.28
C GLY A 73 21.22 17.84 15.44
N TRP A 74 20.51 18.17 14.35
CA TRP A 74 20.09 17.17 13.36
C TRP A 74 21.30 16.50 12.72
N ARG A 75 21.24 15.18 12.53
CA ARG A 75 22.26 14.39 11.82
C ARG A 75 21.60 13.55 10.75
N ASN A 76 22.30 13.40 9.62
CA ASN A 76 21.86 12.49 8.58
C ASN A 76 21.83 11.05 9.13
N MET A 77 20.76 10.32 8.83
CA MET A 77 20.52 8.99 9.37
C MET A 77 20.58 7.95 8.26
N LEU A 78 21.29 6.85 8.53
CA LEU A 78 21.17 5.60 7.79
C LEU A 78 20.48 4.60 8.71
N ILE A 79 19.26 4.19 8.35
CA ILE A 79 18.45 3.27 9.15
C ILE A 79 18.53 1.89 8.50
N PHE A 80 18.96 0.89 9.28
CA PHE A 80 18.98 -0.50 8.87
C PHE A 80 17.79 -1.26 9.48
N GLY A 81 16.97 -1.89 8.66
CA GLY A 81 15.78 -2.63 9.09
C GLY A 81 14.65 -2.61 8.06
N ASP A 82 13.46 -3.06 8.45
CA ASP A 82 12.27 -2.96 7.62
C ASP A 82 11.84 -1.49 7.46
N ASN A 83 11.66 -1.07 6.21
CA ASN A 83 11.35 0.32 5.88
C ASN A 83 9.96 0.76 6.35
N LEU A 84 8.97 -0.13 6.43
CA LEU A 84 7.61 0.21 6.84
C LEU A 84 7.60 0.57 8.33
N GLN A 85 8.27 -0.22 9.16
CA GLN A 85 8.43 0.04 10.60
C GLN A 85 9.28 1.29 10.88
N ALA A 86 10.35 1.49 10.10
CA ALA A 86 11.17 2.69 10.18
C ALA A 86 10.35 3.94 9.85
N MET A 87 9.58 3.92 8.76
CA MET A 87 8.70 5.04 8.37
C MET A 87 7.63 5.31 9.42
N LYS A 88 7.01 4.29 10.02
CA LYS A 88 6.05 4.49 11.11
C LYS A 88 6.67 5.19 12.32
N THR A 89 7.93 4.90 12.61
CA THR A 89 8.68 5.57 13.69
C THR A 89 8.95 7.04 13.36
N LEU A 90 9.35 7.33 12.12
CA LEU A 90 9.52 8.70 11.64
C LEU A 90 8.18 9.46 11.65
N LEU A 91 7.06 8.78 11.39
CA LEU A 91 5.73 9.39 11.43
C LEU A 91 5.39 9.83 12.85
N LYS A 92 5.66 9.00 13.85
CA LYS A 92 5.56 9.40 15.26
C LYS A 92 6.46 10.60 15.58
N TRP A 93 7.67 10.69 15.01
CA TRP A 93 8.51 11.87 15.20
C TRP A 93 7.92 13.13 14.56
N LYS A 94 7.27 13.00 13.39
CA LYS A 94 6.49 14.08 12.77
C LYS A 94 5.36 14.52 13.70
N GLU A 95 4.52 13.60 14.17
CA GLU A 95 3.38 13.84 15.06
C GLU A 95 3.79 14.51 16.38
N ASN A 96 4.95 14.14 16.92
CA ASN A 96 5.46 14.65 18.19
C ASN A 96 6.28 15.95 18.05
N GLY A 97 6.50 16.43 16.82
CA GLY A 97 7.17 17.70 16.56
C GLY A 97 8.70 17.60 16.56
N ARG A 98 9.25 16.39 16.45
CA ARG A 98 10.70 16.15 16.34
C ARG A 98 11.19 16.21 14.89
N LEU A 99 10.36 15.84 13.92
CA LEU A 99 10.70 15.89 12.50
C LEU A 99 10.24 17.24 11.90
N VAL A 100 11.06 18.27 12.07
CA VAL A 100 10.78 19.65 11.67
C VAL A 100 11.92 20.21 10.83
N ASN A 101 11.58 20.88 9.75
CA ASN A 101 12.53 21.53 8.85
C ASN A 101 12.89 22.95 9.36
N PRO A 102 14.00 23.55 8.88
CA PRO A 102 14.39 24.91 9.28
C PRO A 102 13.35 26.01 9.02
N ASP A 103 12.43 25.80 8.07
CA ASP A 103 11.33 26.73 7.76
C ASP A 103 10.07 26.47 8.60
N GLY A 104 10.14 25.58 9.59
CA GLY A 104 9.03 25.22 10.47
C GLY A 104 8.08 24.16 9.92
N SER A 105 8.24 23.73 8.65
CA SER A 105 7.39 22.67 8.09
C SER A 105 7.68 21.32 8.76
N ARG A 106 6.63 20.53 9.03
CA ARG A 106 6.72 19.22 9.71
C ARG A 106 6.70 18.08 8.71
N GLY A 107 7.64 17.16 8.82
CA GLY A 107 7.74 16.00 7.94
C GLY A 107 8.79 16.14 6.84
N VAL A 108 8.69 15.27 5.84
CA VAL A 108 9.69 15.12 4.77
C VAL A 108 9.30 15.95 3.55
N LYS A 109 10.24 16.72 2.99
CA LYS A 109 9.98 17.53 1.79
C LYS A 109 10.12 16.77 0.47
N LEU A 110 11.00 15.78 0.43
CA LEU A 110 11.26 14.99 -0.76
C LEU A 110 11.54 13.54 -0.38
N VAL A 111 10.83 12.63 -1.01
CA VAL A 111 11.10 11.20 -0.93
C VAL A 111 11.45 10.69 -2.32
N TYR A 112 12.55 9.96 -2.44
CA TYR A 112 12.91 9.22 -3.64
C TYR A 112 12.94 7.73 -3.30
N ILE A 113 12.26 6.92 -4.09
CA ILE A 113 12.30 5.46 -3.97
C ILE A 113 12.50 4.80 -5.33
N ASP A 114 13.24 3.71 -5.31
CA ASP A 114 13.46 2.83 -6.44
C ASP A 114 13.08 1.39 -6.00
N PRO A 115 11.78 1.08 -5.96
CA PRO A 115 11.34 -0.24 -5.51
C PRO A 115 11.73 -1.30 -6.55
N PRO A 116 12.08 -2.52 -6.13
CA PRO A 116 12.48 -3.57 -7.06
C PRO A 116 11.30 -3.96 -7.96
N PHE A 117 11.34 -3.57 -9.24
CA PHE A 117 10.43 -4.13 -10.24
C PHE A 117 10.91 -5.53 -10.56
N ALA A 118 10.16 -6.52 -10.07
CA ALA A 118 10.47 -7.93 -10.27
C ALA A 118 10.40 -8.28 -11.77
N THR A 119 11.53 -8.11 -12.45
CA THR A 119 11.78 -8.66 -13.78
C THR A 119 11.75 -10.17 -13.67
N LYS A 120 10.59 -10.74 -14.02
CA LYS A 120 10.35 -12.15 -14.41
C LYS A 120 11.25 -13.17 -13.71
N GLN A 121 10.84 -13.59 -12.53
CA GLN A 121 11.34 -14.83 -11.95
C GLN A 121 10.64 -15.98 -12.72
N GLU A 122 11.35 -16.58 -13.69
CA GLU A 122 10.86 -17.68 -14.54
C GLU A 122 10.44 -18.89 -13.69
N PHE A 123 9.15 -19.22 -13.64
CA PHE A 123 8.68 -20.42 -12.96
C PHE A 123 7.79 -21.30 -13.86
N ARG A 124 8.18 -22.57 -13.99
CA ARG A 124 7.59 -23.57 -14.88
C ARG A 124 6.34 -24.21 -14.25
N GLY A 125 5.14 -23.71 -14.58
CA GLY A 125 3.83 -24.33 -14.23
C GLY A 125 2.93 -24.59 -15.44
N SER A 126 1.69 -25.07 -15.28
CA SER A 126 0.68 -25.13 -16.37
C SER A 126 0.08 -23.74 -16.67
N GLN A 127 -0.57 -23.52 -17.82
CA GLN A 127 -1.03 -22.16 -18.25
C GLN A 127 -2.01 -21.50 -17.26
N ASP A 128 -2.95 -22.26 -16.68
CA ASP A 128 -3.94 -21.71 -15.75
C ASP A 128 -3.34 -21.41 -14.37
N GLU A 129 -2.45 -22.29 -13.88
CA GLU A 129 -1.71 -22.07 -12.64
C GLU A 129 -0.77 -20.87 -12.75
N ARG A 130 -0.14 -20.65 -13.92
CA ARG A 130 0.67 -19.45 -14.20
C ARG A 130 -0.16 -18.18 -14.09
N ALA A 131 -1.32 -18.13 -14.74
CA ALA A 131 -2.15 -16.92 -14.74
C ALA A 131 -2.67 -16.57 -13.33
N TYR A 132 -3.01 -17.57 -12.52
CA TYR A 132 -3.40 -17.35 -11.13
C TYR A 132 -2.20 -16.89 -10.27
N GLN A 133 -1.05 -17.55 -10.37
CA GLN A 133 0.16 -17.19 -9.63
C GLN A 133 0.65 -15.78 -9.98
N ASP A 134 0.67 -15.41 -11.26
CA ASP A 134 1.07 -14.07 -11.71
C ASP A 134 0.13 -12.99 -11.16
N LYS A 135 -1.20 -13.24 -11.16
CA LYS A 135 -2.17 -12.32 -10.56
C LYS A 135 -1.96 -12.15 -9.06
N VAL A 136 -1.70 -13.24 -8.32
CA VAL A 136 -1.43 -13.20 -6.88
C VAL A 136 -0.11 -12.49 -6.58
N ALA A 137 0.94 -12.77 -7.36
CA ALA A 137 2.23 -12.10 -7.23
C ALA A 137 2.10 -10.58 -7.50
N GLY A 138 1.37 -10.20 -8.55
CA GLY A 138 1.07 -8.81 -8.86
C GLY A 138 0.30 -8.10 -7.74
N ALA A 139 -0.78 -8.72 -7.24
CA ALA A 139 -1.56 -8.17 -6.12
C ALA A 139 -0.70 -7.97 -4.86
N ARG A 140 0.15 -8.95 -4.51
CA ARG A 140 1.07 -8.86 -3.37
C ARG A 140 2.10 -7.75 -3.53
N PHE A 141 2.68 -7.61 -4.73
CA PHE A 141 3.63 -6.54 -5.02
C PHE A 141 2.98 -5.16 -4.91
N VAL A 142 1.79 -5.00 -5.50
CA VAL A 142 1.01 -3.75 -5.43
C VAL A 142 0.68 -3.42 -3.98
N GLU A 143 0.21 -4.37 -3.18
CA GLU A 143 -0.09 -4.15 -1.76
C GLU A 143 1.18 -3.81 -0.97
N TYR A 144 2.28 -4.53 -1.21
CA TYR A 144 3.58 -4.27 -0.60
C TYR A 144 4.05 -2.82 -0.84
N LEU A 145 3.93 -2.32 -2.08
CA LEU A 145 4.28 -0.94 -2.41
C LEU A 145 3.25 0.04 -1.84
N ARG A 146 1.96 -0.26 -1.94
CA ARG A 146 0.86 0.59 -1.46
C ARG A 146 1.01 0.90 0.04
N LYS A 147 1.27 -0.09 0.89
CA LYS A 147 1.49 0.12 2.33
C LYS A 147 2.57 1.17 2.58
N ARG A 148 3.66 1.12 1.84
CA ARG A 148 4.79 2.07 1.96
C ARG A 148 4.41 3.46 1.45
N LEU A 149 3.71 3.53 0.31
CA LEU A 149 3.26 4.80 -0.26
C LEU A 149 2.27 5.54 0.67
N ILE A 150 1.39 4.81 1.36
CA ILE A 150 0.49 5.39 2.37
C ILE A 150 1.30 6.06 3.49
N LEU A 151 2.28 5.35 4.06
CA LEU A 151 3.12 5.90 5.12
C LEU A 151 3.99 7.08 4.63
N ILE A 152 4.50 7.01 3.40
CA ILE A 152 5.23 8.13 2.78
C ILE A 152 4.33 9.35 2.66
N ARG A 153 3.08 9.19 2.19
CA ARG A 153 2.11 10.29 2.08
C ARG A 153 1.89 10.97 3.43
N GLU A 154 1.69 10.20 4.49
CA GLU A 154 1.53 10.75 5.85
C GLU A 154 2.81 11.41 6.37
N LEU A 155 3.99 10.98 5.91
CA LEU A 155 5.27 11.57 6.29
C LEU A 155 5.58 12.89 5.58
N LEU A 156 5.07 13.10 4.36
CA LEU A 156 5.38 14.28 3.56
C LEU A 156 4.87 15.57 4.23
N THR A 157 5.52 16.69 3.95
CA THR A 157 4.93 18.02 4.18
C THR A 157 3.77 18.26 3.19
N ASP A 158 2.90 19.23 3.47
CA ASP A 158 1.75 19.55 2.59
C ASP A 158 2.16 19.90 1.14
N ASN A 159 3.38 20.42 0.97
CA ASN A 159 4.01 20.74 -0.32
C ASN A 159 5.17 19.79 -0.68
N GLY A 160 5.25 18.65 0.00
CA GLY A 160 6.29 17.64 -0.22
C GLY A 160 6.06 16.86 -1.50
N ASN A 161 7.13 16.30 -2.06
CA ASN A 161 7.06 15.52 -3.29
C ASN A 161 7.61 14.10 -3.09
N ILE A 162 7.04 13.15 -3.83
CA ILE A 162 7.57 11.80 -3.97
C ILE A 162 7.96 11.56 -5.42
N VAL A 163 9.14 11.00 -5.62
CA VAL A 163 9.63 10.52 -6.91
C VAL A 163 9.79 9.00 -6.78
N VAL A 164 9.00 8.28 -7.56
CA VAL A 164 9.06 6.81 -7.65
C VAL A 164 9.66 6.46 -8.99
N HIS A 165 10.84 5.86 -8.97
CA HIS A 165 11.40 5.28 -10.18
C HIS A 165 10.60 4.03 -10.54
N LEU A 166 10.12 3.94 -11.79
CA LEU A 166 9.43 2.78 -12.33
C LEU A 166 10.22 2.33 -13.55
N GLU A 167 10.86 1.17 -13.48
CA GLU A 167 11.41 0.54 -14.68
C GLU A 167 10.27 -0.11 -15.46
N LEU A 168 10.00 0.40 -16.66
CA LEU A 168 9.16 -0.28 -17.63
C LEU A 168 10.05 -1.26 -18.40
N VAL A 169 9.74 -2.55 -18.30
CA VAL A 169 10.38 -3.63 -19.06
C VAL A 169 9.71 -3.78 -20.42
#